data_AF-A0A963RHV0-F1
#
_entry.id   AF-A0A963RHV0-F1
#
_cell.length_a   1.000
_cell.length_b   1.000
_cell.length_c   1.000
_cell.angle_alpha   90.00
_cell.angle_beta   90.00
_cell.angle_gamma   90.00
#
_symmetry.space_group_name_H-M   'P 1'
#
loop_
_entity.id
_entity.type
_entity.pdbx_description
1 polymer ?
#
loop_
_entity_poly.entity_id
_entity_poly.type
_entity_poly.pdbx_seq_one_letter_code
_entity_poly.pdbx_strand_id
1 'polypeptide(L)' 'FQARRMNARYRPDDGAKKTDFVHTLNGSGLAVGRTLVAVLENYQQADGSVDVPAALRPYMGGVEKLLPA' A
#
# COMPACT_ATOMS: atom_id res chain seq x y z
N PHE A 1 -16.49 -9.26 -13.02
CA PHE A 1 -15.73 -9.29 -14.30
C PHE A 1 -14.52 -10.21 -14.22
N GLN A 2 -13.50 -9.88 -13.41
CA GLN A 2 -12.26 -10.68 -13.31
C GLN A 2 -12.53 -12.13 -12.88
N ALA A 3 -13.39 -12.36 -11.90
CA ALA A 3 -13.74 -13.72 -11.44
C ALA A 3 -14.25 -14.66 -12.55
N ARG A 4 -15.00 -14.13 -13.54
CA ARG A 4 -15.44 -14.93 -14.70
C ARG A 4 -14.28 -15.30 -15.62
N ARG A 5 -13.31 -14.39 -15.81
CA ARG A 5 -12.10 -14.64 -16.62
C ARG A 5 -11.11 -15.59 -15.93
N MET A 6 -11.00 -15.51 -14.61
CA MET A 6 -10.13 -16.40 -13.80
C MET A 6 -10.80 -17.72 -13.42
N ASN A 7 -12.10 -17.87 -13.69
CA ASN A 7 -12.93 -18.96 -13.19
C ASN A 7 -12.89 -19.12 -11.65
N ALA A 8 -12.76 -18.01 -10.91
CA ALA A 8 -12.71 -18.00 -9.45
C ALA A 8 -14.13 -18.01 -8.87
N ARG A 9 -14.45 -19.04 -8.07
CA ARG A 9 -15.79 -19.29 -7.52
C ARG A 9 -15.73 -19.62 -6.04
N TYR A 10 -16.82 -19.35 -5.33
CA TYR A 10 -17.05 -19.78 -3.95
C TYR A 10 -18.32 -20.64 -3.88
N ARG A 11 -18.50 -21.34 -2.75
CA ARG A 11 -19.74 -22.07 -2.45
C ARG A 11 -20.48 -21.29 -1.36
N PRO A 12 -21.74 -20.87 -1.59
CA PRO A 12 -22.55 -20.26 -0.55
C PRO A 12 -22.89 -21.26 0.58
N ASP A 13 -23.05 -20.76 1.80
CA ASP A 13 -23.33 -21.58 2.99
C ASP A 13 -24.81 -22.01 3.12
N ASP A 14 -25.68 -21.58 2.21
CA ASP A 14 -27.11 -21.91 2.19
C ASP A 14 -27.42 -23.35 1.74
N GLY A 15 -26.40 -24.21 1.67
CA GLY A 15 -26.53 -25.58 1.19
C GLY A 15 -26.66 -25.70 -0.34
N ALA A 16 -26.48 -24.60 -1.08
CA ALA A 16 -26.50 -24.65 -2.54
C ALA A 16 -25.39 -25.56 -3.08
N LYS A 17 -25.77 -26.53 -3.93
CA LYS A 17 -24.83 -27.38 -4.66
C LYS A 17 -24.05 -26.61 -5.74
N LYS A 18 -24.58 -25.47 -6.20
CA LYS A 18 -24.00 -24.64 -7.25
C LYS A 18 -22.96 -23.69 -6.66
N THR A 19 -21.89 -23.47 -7.41
CA THR A 19 -20.88 -22.46 -7.06
C THR A 19 -21.16 -21.15 -7.79
N ASP A 20 -20.87 -20.03 -7.14
CA ASP A 20 -21.06 -18.69 -7.68
C ASP A 20 -19.72 -17.95 -7.82
N PHE A 21 -19.67 -17.00 -8.76
CA PHE A 21 -18.45 -16.21 -8.99
C PHE A 21 -18.25 -15.20 -7.86
N VAL A 22 -17.01 -15.09 -7.37
CA VAL A 22 -16.66 -14.08 -6.37
C VAL A 22 -16.70 -12.66 -6.94
N HIS A 23 -16.87 -11.66 -6.08
CA HIS A 23 -16.57 -10.27 -6.41
C HIS A 23 -15.10 -9.97 -6.14
N THR A 24 -14.48 -9.19 -7.02
CA THR A 24 -13.06 -8.85 -6.92
C THR A 24 -12.91 -7.35 -6.80
N LEU A 25 -12.08 -6.92 -5.86
CA LEU A 25 -11.69 -5.52 -5.65
C LEU A 25 -10.16 -5.45 -5.60
N ASN A 26 -9.60 -4.32 -6.03
CA ASN A 26 -8.18 -4.04 -5.88
C ASN A 26 -7.99 -2.52 -5.71
N GLY A 27 -6.94 -2.15 -4.98
CA GLY A 27 -6.55 -0.77 -4.75
C GLY A 27 -5.14 -0.72 -4.16
N SER A 28 -4.31 0.20 -4.64
CA SER A 28 -2.97 0.42 -4.07
C SER A 28 -3.07 1.13 -2.73
N GLY A 29 -2.30 0.70 -1.73
CA GLY A 29 -2.28 1.29 -0.39
C GLY A 29 -0.88 1.29 0.22
N LEU A 30 0.17 1.75 -0.45
CA LEU A 30 0.23 2.74 -1.54
C LEU A 30 1.25 2.28 -2.61
N ALA A 31 1.48 3.09 -3.65
CA ALA A 31 2.60 2.86 -4.56
C ALA A 31 3.91 3.39 -3.93
N VAL A 32 4.73 2.50 -3.36
CA VAL A 32 5.90 2.84 -2.52
C VAL A 32 6.82 3.90 -3.12
N GLY A 33 7.20 3.77 -4.40
CA GLY A 33 8.07 4.74 -5.05
C GLY A 33 7.45 6.13 -5.17
N ARG A 34 6.14 6.23 -5.40
CA ARG A 34 5.43 7.51 -5.43
C ARG A 34 5.28 8.10 -4.03
N THR A 35 5.06 7.26 -3.03
CA THR A 35 5.03 7.69 -1.63
C THR A 35 6.39 8.23 -1.20
N LEU A 36 7.50 7.61 -1.64
CA LEU A 36 8.84 8.12 -1.36
C LEU A 36 9.03 9.53 -1.92
N VAL A 37 8.67 9.77 -3.19
CA VAL A 37 8.75 11.12 -3.80
C VAL A 37 7.94 12.13 -2.97
N ALA A 38 6.70 11.79 -2.62
CA ALA A 38 5.86 12.68 -1.80
C ALA A 38 6.48 12.97 -0.42
N VAL A 39 7.09 11.97 0.22
CA VAL A 39 7.79 12.16 1.51
C VAL A 39 8.98 13.09 1.34
N LEU A 40 9.83 12.87 0.33
CA LEU A 40 11.00 13.72 0.06
C LEU A 40 10.60 15.18 -0.17
N GLU A 41 9.56 15.43 -0.97
CA GLU A 41 9.11 16.79 -1.29
C GLU A 41 8.45 17.51 -0.12
N ASN A 42 7.60 16.83 0.65
CA ASN A 42 6.80 17.45 1.71
C ASN A 42 7.53 17.55 3.05
N TYR A 43 8.62 16.80 3.23
CA TYR A 43 9.41 16.79 4.47
C TYR A 43 10.83 17.35 4.28
N GLN A 44 11.14 17.94 3.11
CA GLN A 44 12.43 18.60 2.89
C GLN A 44 12.63 19.80 3.80
N GLN A 45 13.88 20.04 4.16
CA GLN A 45 14.33 21.16 4.96
C GLN A 45 15.20 22.09 4.11
N ALA A 46 15.37 23.34 4.55
CA ALA A 46 16.15 24.34 3.80
C ALA A 46 17.63 23.96 3.61
N ASP A 47 18.17 23.11 4.47
CA ASP A 47 19.54 22.58 4.39
C ASP A 47 19.67 21.34 3.48
N GLY A 48 18.57 20.93 2.83
CA GLY A 48 18.51 19.75 1.98
C GLY A 48 18.28 18.43 2.72
N SER A 49 18.22 18.44 4.07
CA SER A 49 17.80 17.26 4.83
C SER A 49 16.31 16.96 4.65
N VAL A 50 15.89 15.73 4.94
CA VAL A 50 14.48 15.33 4.90
C VAL A 50 14.08 14.75 6.26
N ASP A 51 13.05 15.32 6.86
CA ASP A 51 12.49 14.80 8.11
C ASP A 51 11.76 13.47 7.85
N VAL A 52 12.03 12.47 8.69
CA VAL A 52 11.33 11.19 8.63
C VAL A 52 9.95 11.34 9.29
N PRO A 53 8.84 11.05 8.58
CA PRO A 53 7.50 11.07 9.16
C PRO A 53 7.45 10.23 10.44
N ALA A 54 6.79 10.73 11.49
CA ALA A 54 6.79 10.08 12.81
C ALA A 54 6.34 8.60 12.74
N ALA A 55 5.37 8.28 11.88
CA ALA A 55 4.89 6.92 11.66
C ALA A 55 5.93 5.96 11.08
N LEU A 56 6.97 6.47 10.41
CA LEU A 56 8.03 5.66 9.79
C LEU A 56 9.25 5.48 10.71
N ARG A 57 9.45 6.32 11.72
CA ARG A 57 10.64 6.27 12.61
C ARG A 57 10.90 4.90 13.26
N PRO A 58 9.89 4.13 13.73
CA PRO A 58 10.12 2.78 14.28
C PRO A 58 10.72 1.80 13.27
N TYR A 59 10.48 2.01 11.97
CA TYR A 59 11.00 1.19 10.89
C TYR A 59 12.38 1.64 10.39
N MET A 60 12.85 2.80 10.85
CA MET A 60 14.08 3.46 10.40
C MET A 60 15.22 3.33 11.42
N GLY A 61 15.09 2.45 12.42
CA GLY A 61 16.12 2.25 13.46
C GLY A 61 16.34 3.48 14.34
N GLY A 62 15.30 4.32 14.52
CA GLY A 62 15.39 5.57 15.29
C GLY A 62 15.93 6.76 14.50
N VAL A 63 16.21 6.62 13.20
CA VAL A 63 16.57 7.75 12.34
C VAL A 63 15.37 8.68 12.19
N GLU A 64 15.53 9.93 12.61
CA GLU A 64 14.50 10.97 12.53
C GLU A 64 14.67 11.91 11.33
N LYS A 65 15.85 11.92 10.72
CA LYS A 65 16.22 12.82 9.63
C LYS A 65 17.22 12.15 8.68
N LEU A 66 16.99 12.30 7.37
CA LEU A 66 17.92 11.91 6.32
C LEU A 66 18.79 13.12 5.96
N LEU A 67 20.11 12.96 5.99
CA LEU A 67 21.06 14.02 5.67
C LEU A 67 21.49 13.92 4.20
N PRO A 68 21.82 15.05 3.54
CA PRO A 68 22.53 15.03 2.26
C PRO A 68 23.85 14.26 2.38
N ALA A 69 24.28 13.63 1.29
CA ALA A 69 25.56 12.93 1.19
C ALA A 69 26.74 13.90 1.12
#